data_AF-A0A3D5CFP0-F1
#
_entry.id   AF-A0A3D5CFP0-F1
#
_cell.length_a   1.000
_cell.length_b   1.000
_cell.length_c   1.000
_cell.angle_alpha   90.00
_cell.angle_beta   90.00
_cell.angle_gamma   90.00
#
_symmetry.space_group_name_H-M   'P 1'
#
loop_
_entity.id
_entity.type
_entity.pdbx_description
1 polymer ?
#
loop_
_entity_poly.entity_id
_entity_poly.type
_entity_poly.pdbx_seq_one_letter_code
_entity_poly.pdbx_strand_id
1 'polypeptide(L)'
;MTGTDALSLDGISLLLVWTAIATYLLAFIAYTIDLAGRSVPASVPQREPVLAGATARAGQQTDNAQSGSVDSVRTPPAQRQRLLWARIGTSLTVLAFLFHLAGTILRGIAAERVPWANMYEFALTGTVLIVAVYLLVLRRYDLRFLGAFLIGMVVLLLGGATVSFYVEVVPLMDPLKSVWLVIHVFVA
;
A
#
# COMPACT_ATOMS: atom_id res chain seq x y z
N MET A 1 -31.58 -11.81 -8.31
CA MET A 1 -30.68 -11.41 -7.21
C MET A 1 -30.97 -9.94 -6.91
N THR A 2 -32.00 -9.68 -6.10
CA THR A 2 -32.65 -8.36 -6.00
C THR A 2 -32.58 -7.84 -4.56
N GLY A 3 -31.70 -6.87 -4.33
CA GLY A 3 -31.86 -5.78 -3.37
C GLY A 3 -31.59 -6.04 -1.88
N THR A 4 -31.91 -7.20 -1.31
CA THR A 4 -31.82 -7.40 0.15
C THR A 4 -30.48 -7.93 0.64
N ASP A 5 -29.72 -8.65 -0.19
CA ASP A 5 -28.45 -9.28 0.21
C ASP A 5 -27.31 -8.26 0.39
N ALA A 6 -27.40 -7.11 -0.28
CA ALA A 6 -26.37 -6.06 -0.25
C ALA A 6 -26.23 -5.38 1.13
N LEU A 7 -27.26 -5.45 1.98
CA LEU A 7 -27.24 -4.88 3.34
C LEU A 7 -26.94 -5.94 4.42
N SER A 8 -26.72 -7.20 4.05
CA SER A 8 -26.24 -8.23 4.97
C SER A 8 -24.77 -7.98 5.34
N LEU A 9 -24.34 -8.43 6.52
CA LEU A 9 -22.94 -8.25 6.96
C LEU A 9 -21.94 -8.90 5.99
N ASP A 10 -22.29 -10.04 5.40
CA ASP A 10 -21.46 -10.70 4.38
C ASP A 10 -21.42 -9.91 3.07
N GLY A 11 -22.57 -9.37 2.63
CA GLY A 11 -22.63 -8.48 1.46
C GLY A 11 -21.79 -7.21 1.63
N ILE A 12 -21.89 -6.56 2.80
CA ILE A 12 -21.07 -5.38 3.13
C ILE A 12 -19.59 -5.76 3.21
N SER A 13 -19.26 -6.91 3.80
CA SER A 13 -17.89 -7.43 3.85
C SER A 13 -17.32 -7.58 2.44
N LEU A 14 -18.05 -8.22 1.53
CA LEU A 14 -17.64 -8.42 0.16
C LEU A 14 -17.47 -7.09 -0.60
N LEU A 15 -18.37 -6.12 -0.39
CA LEU A 15 -18.26 -4.78 -0.96
C LEU A 15 -17.00 -4.05 -0.45
N LEU A 16 -16.67 -4.18 0.85
CA LEU A 16 -15.46 -3.63 1.43
C LEU A 16 -14.19 -4.28 0.83
N VAL A 17 -14.24 -5.58 0.53
CA VAL A 17 -13.12 -6.27 -0.14
C VAL A 17 -12.94 -5.79 -1.58
N TRP A 18 -14.02 -5.65 -2.35
CA TRP A 18 -13.94 -5.10 -3.72
C TRP A 18 -13.45 -3.64 -3.75
N THR A 19 -13.93 -2.81 -2.83
CA THR A 19 -13.45 -1.42 -2.71
C THR A 19 -11.99 -1.36 -2.26
N ALA A 20 -11.54 -2.27 -1.38
CA ALA A 20 -10.14 -2.42 -1.04
C ALA A 20 -9.28 -2.80 -2.26
N ILE A 21 -9.70 -3.81 -3.05
CA ILE A 21 -8.99 -4.24 -4.26
C ILE A 21 -8.85 -3.07 -5.25
N ALA A 22 -9.94 -2.36 -5.52
CA ALA A 22 -9.92 -1.21 -6.41
C ALA A 22 -8.98 -0.10 -5.88
N THR A 23 -9.00 0.16 -4.58
CA THR A 23 -8.13 1.18 -3.96
C THR A 23 -6.66 0.75 -3.95
N TYR A 24 -6.37 -0.53 -3.72
CA TYR A 24 -5.02 -1.08 -3.85
C TYR A 24 -4.50 -1.01 -5.28
N LEU A 25 -5.37 -1.20 -6.28
CA LEU A 25 -4.99 -1.04 -7.68
C LEU A 25 -4.58 0.41 -7.99
N LEU A 26 -5.31 1.39 -7.46
CA LEU A 26 -4.92 2.80 -7.57
C LEU A 26 -3.60 3.08 -6.85
N ALA A 27 -3.39 2.50 -5.65
CA ALA A 27 -2.14 2.60 -4.93
C ALA A 27 -0.97 1.97 -5.71
N PHE A 28 -1.20 0.83 -6.35
CA PHE A 28 -0.22 0.15 -7.21
C PHE A 28 0.19 1.04 -8.37
N ILE A 29 -0.77 1.65 -9.08
CA ILE A 29 -0.48 2.59 -10.18
C ILE A 29 0.37 3.78 -9.68
N ALA A 30 0.03 4.35 -8.52
CA ALA A 30 0.82 5.45 -7.95
C ALA A 30 2.27 5.01 -7.62
N TYR A 31 2.46 3.80 -7.07
CA TYR A 31 3.79 3.25 -6.79
C TYR A 31 4.58 2.89 -8.05
N THR A 32 3.93 2.40 -9.12
CA THR A 32 4.63 2.10 -10.38
C THR A 32 5.07 3.39 -11.09
N ILE A 33 4.30 4.47 -11.00
CA ILE A 33 4.72 5.80 -11.47
C ILE A 33 5.93 6.31 -10.67
N ASP A 34 5.93 6.17 -9.33
CA ASP A 34 7.11 6.51 -8.50
C ASP A 34 8.35 5.71 -8.94
N LEU A 35 8.18 4.41 -9.19
CA LEU A 35 9.26 3.50 -9.56
C LEU A 35 9.81 3.80 -10.96
N ALA A 36 8.94 4.05 -11.94
CA ALA A 36 9.35 4.42 -13.31
C ALA A 36 10.13 5.75 -13.33
N GLY A 37 9.80 6.68 -12.44
CA GLY A 37 10.57 7.91 -12.25
C GLY A 37 11.98 7.71 -11.68
N ARG A 38 12.30 6.53 -11.11
CA ARG A 38 13.64 6.19 -10.58
C ARG A 38 14.56 5.56 -11.61
N SER A 39 14.02 4.93 -12.64
CA SER A 39 14.80 4.21 -13.67
C SER A 39 15.32 5.11 -14.78
N VAL A 40 14.89 6.37 -14.85
CA VAL A 40 15.46 7.36 -15.78
C VAL A 40 16.75 7.90 -15.16
N PRO A 41 17.95 7.52 -15.67
CA PRO A 41 19.19 8.09 -15.18
C PRO A 41 19.14 9.60 -15.41
N ALA A 42 19.50 10.37 -14.38
CA ALA A 42 19.63 11.81 -14.50
C ALA A 42 20.48 12.09 -15.74
N SER A 43 19.91 12.79 -16.73
CA SER A 43 20.65 13.25 -17.90
C SER A 43 21.96 13.85 -17.42
N VAL A 44 23.07 13.24 -17.86
CA VAL A 44 24.42 13.73 -17.60
C VAL A 44 24.40 15.23 -17.85
N PRO A 45 24.77 16.08 -16.87
CA PRO A 45 24.82 17.51 -17.10
C PRO A 45 25.72 17.71 -18.31
N GLN A 46 25.16 18.21 -19.42
CA GLN A 46 25.99 18.78 -20.47
C GLN A 46 26.79 19.88 -19.75
N ARG A 47 28.07 19.61 -19.51
CA ARG A 47 29.00 20.61 -19.02
C ARG A 47 29.01 21.71 -20.08
N GLU A 48 28.27 22.76 -19.80
CA GLU A 48 28.41 24.03 -20.50
C GLU A 48 29.88 24.46 -20.33
N PRO A 49 30.65 24.62 -21.42
CA PRO A 49 32.03 25.04 -21.31
C PRO A 49 32.04 26.50 -20.84
N VAL A 50 32.16 26.69 -19.54
CA VAL A 50 32.42 28.01 -18.95
C VAL A 50 33.80 28.44 -19.44
N LEU A 51 33.83 29.55 -20.18
CA LEU A 51 35.04 30.21 -20.63
C LEU A 51 35.82 30.69 -19.39
N ALA A 52 36.92 30.01 -19.06
CA ALA A 52 37.84 30.44 -18.01
C ALA A 52 38.63 31.65 -18.51
N GLY A 53 38.15 32.86 -18.20
CA GLY A 53 38.83 34.08 -18.59
C GLY A 53 38.09 35.37 -18.26
N ALA A 54 37.93 35.68 -16.97
CA ALA A 54 37.70 37.06 -16.53
C ALA A 54 38.13 37.23 -15.07
N THR A 55 39.33 37.80 -14.88
CA THR A 55 39.80 38.29 -13.58
C THR A 55 38.96 39.50 -13.16
N ALA A 56 38.11 39.35 -12.13
CA ALA A 56 37.50 40.49 -11.45
C ALA A 56 37.51 40.27 -9.93
N ARG A 57 38.60 40.75 -9.34
CA ARG A 57 38.76 41.47 -8.07
C ARG A 57 37.94 41.03 -6.84
N ALA A 58 38.72 40.75 -5.79
CA ALA A 58 38.31 40.51 -4.41
C ALA A 58 37.28 41.49 -3.85
N GLY A 59 36.32 40.93 -3.11
CA GLY A 59 35.41 41.63 -2.21
C GLY A 59 34.89 40.68 -1.13
N GLN A 60 35.42 40.82 0.08
CA GLN A 60 34.94 40.17 1.31
C GLN A 60 33.48 40.55 1.61
N GLN A 61 32.65 39.57 1.97
CA GLN A 61 31.53 39.80 2.89
C GLN A 61 31.04 38.50 3.57
N THR A 62 31.57 38.29 4.78
CA THR A 62 30.93 37.77 6.01
C THR A 62 29.91 36.62 5.93
N ASP A 63 30.33 35.46 6.45
CA ASP A 63 29.50 34.41 7.03
C ASP A 63 28.70 34.92 8.25
N ASN A 64 27.38 34.71 8.30
CA ASN A 64 26.72 33.63 9.08
C ASN A 64 25.23 33.89 9.41
N ALA A 65 24.44 32.84 9.19
CA ALA A 65 23.25 32.42 9.94
C ALA A 65 21.96 33.27 9.93
N GLN A 66 21.10 33.00 8.94
CA GLN A 66 19.67 32.78 9.21
C GLN A 66 19.14 31.64 8.33
N SER A 67 19.28 30.43 8.88
CA SER A 67 18.71 29.18 8.39
C SER A 67 17.19 29.21 8.45
N GLY A 68 16.51 28.91 7.34
CA GLY A 68 15.08 28.57 7.37
C GLY A 68 14.31 28.59 6.06
N SER A 69 14.74 29.34 5.04
CA SER A 69 13.87 29.59 3.85
C SER A 69 14.44 29.15 2.49
N VAL A 70 15.70 28.72 2.41
CA VAL A 70 16.40 28.53 1.12
C VAL A 70 16.28 27.11 0.53
N ASP A 71 15.91 26.10 1.32
CA ASP A 71 15.89 24.70 0.83
C ASP A 71 14.71 24.34 -0.08
N SER A 72 13.70 25.20 -0.18
CA SER A 72 12.56 24.98 -1.08
C SER A 72 12.89 25.26 -2.55
N VAL A 73 13.95 26.02 -2.83
CA VAL A 73 14.32 26.48 -4.19
C VAL A 73 15.24 25.47 -4.90
N ARG A 74 15.88 24.54 -4.18
CA ARG A 74 16.92 23.66 -4.74
C ARG A 74 16.49 22.23 -5.06
N THR A 75 15.24 21.85 -4.81
CA THR A 75 14.76 20.50 -5.17
C THR A 75 14.34 20.48 -6.64
N PRO A 76 14.97 19.68 -7.52
CA PRO A 76 14.55 19.55 -8.90
C PRO A 76 13.07 19.17 -8.99
N PRO A 77 12.28 19.72 -9.94
CA PRO A 77 10.84 19.46 -10.05
C PRO A 77 10.52 17.95 -10.15
N ALA A 78 11.39 17.17 -10.80
CA ALA A 78 11.29 15.71 -10.88
C ALA A 78 11.36 15.02 -9.50
N GLN A 79 12.21 15.51 -8.59
CA GLN A 79 12.33 14.97 -7.22
C GLN A 79 11.12 15.38 -6.36
N ARG A 80 10.56 16.56 -6.57
CA ARG A 80 9.32 17.00 -5.89
C ARG A 80 8.11 16.17 -6.34
N GLN A 81 7.94 15.95 -7.65
CA GLN A 81 6.86 15.12 -8.20
C GLN A 81 6.93 13.67 -7.68
N ARG A 82 8.13 13.07 -7.63
CA ARG A 82 8.35 11.73 -7.07
C ARG A 82 7.84 11.59 -5.63
N LEU A 83 8.19 12.54 -4.77
CA LEU A 83 7.73 12.54 -3.37
C LEU A 83 6.19 12.64 -3.25
N LEU A 84 5.51 13.25 -4.22
CA LEU A 84 4.05 13.31 -4.26
C LEU A 84 3.45 11.94 -4.59
N TRP A 85 3.91 11.27 -5.66
CA TRP A 85 3.40 9.95 -6.06
C TRP A 85 3.62 8.89 -4.97
N ALA A 86 4.80 8.88 -4.35
CA ALA A 86 5.09 7.98 -3.22
C ALA A 86 4.17 8.22 -2.01
N ARG A 87 3.83 9.49 -1.74
CA ARG A 87 2.89 9.85 -0.66
C ARG A 87 1.45 9.46 -1.01
N ILE A 88 1.02 9.70 -2.24
CA ILE A 88 -0.31 9.33 -2.74
C ILE A 88 -0.49 7.81 -2.69
N GLY A 89 0.48 7.04 -3.18
CA GLY A 89 0.47 5.57 -3.12
C GLY A 89 0.38 5.06 -1.68
N THR A 90 1.12 5.68 -0.76
CA THR A 90 1.06 5.34 0.67
C THR A 90 -0.30 5.68 1.29
N SER A 91 -0.88 6.86 1.01
CA SER A 91 -2.20 7.21 1.54
C SER A 91 -3.31 6.30 1.00
N LEU A 92 -3.27 5.94 -0.28
CA LEU A 92 -4.21 5.01 -0.88
C LEU A 92 -4.05 3.61 -0.29
N THR A 93 -2.82 3.17 0.00
CA THR A 93 -2.55 1.88 0.66
C THR A 93 -3.14 1.84 2.06
N VAL A 94 -3.00 2.92 2.83
CA VAL A 94 -3.61 3.01 4.17
C VAL A 94 -5.13 2.95 4.06
N LEU A 95 -5.73 3.69 3.11
CA LEU A 95 -7.18 3.66 2.91
C LEU A 95 -7.68 2.27 2.48
N ALA A 96 -7.01 1.65 1.51
CA ALA A 96 -7.31 0.29 1.07
C ALA A 96 -7.19 -0.72 2.23
N PHE A 97 -6.16 -0.59 3.06
CA PHE A 97 -5.98 -1.41 4.25
C PHE A 97 -7.14 -1.28 5.24
N LEU A 98 -7.68 -0.08 5.45
CA LEU A 98 -8.83 0.12 6.34
C LEU A 98 -10.07 -0.60 5.80
N PHE A 99 -10.36 -0.48 4.50
CA PHE A 99 -11.48 -1.23 3.88
C PHE A 99 -11.26 -2.74 3.96
N HIS A 100 -10.04 -3.20 3.68
CA HIS A 100 -9.69 -4.61 3.71
C HIS A 100 -9.83 -5.21 5.12
N LEU A 101 -9.30 -4.51 6.13
CA LEU A 101 -9.40 -4.91 7.52
C LEU A 101 -10.86 -4.89 8.00
N ALA A 102 -11.63 -3.86 7.65
CA ALA A 102 -13.04 -3.77 7.99
C ALA A 102 -13.85 -4.91 7.36
N GLY A 103 -13.62 -5.22 6.08
CA GLY A 103 -14.25 -6.37 5.42
C GLY A 103 -13.89 -7.69 6.12
N THR A 104 -12.62 -7.86 6.49
CA THR A 104 -12.15 -9.05 7.23
C THR A 104 -12.82 -9.21 8.60
N ILE A 105 -12.96 -8.12 9.36
CA ILE A 105 -13.64 -8.15 10.65
C ILE A 105 -15.12 -8.46 10.46
N LEU A 106 -15.78 -7.81 9.49
CA LEU A 106 -17.20 -7.99 9.25
C LEU A 106 -17.52 -9.42 8.78
N ARG A 107 -16.64 -10.01 7.98
CA ARG A 107 -16.65 -11.44 7.63
C ARG A 107 -16.62 -12.33 8.88
N GLY A 108 -15.70 -12.06 9.80
CA GLY A 108 -15.59 -12.83 11.04
C GLY A 108 -16.84 -12.71 11.92
N ILE A 109 -17.43 -11.51 12.00
CA ILE A 109 -18.68 -11.26 12.72
C ILE A 109 -19.84 -12.02 12.06
N ALA A 110 -19.98 -11.92 10.73
CA ALA A 110 -21.02 -12.62 9.99
C ALA A 110 -20.93 -14.15 10.14
N ALA A 111 -19.70 -14.66 10.25
CA ALA A 111 -19.41 -16.08 10.39
C ALA A 111 -19.39 -16.59 11.85
N GLU A 112 -19.55 -15.68 12.83
CA GLU A 112 -19.42 -15.90 14.28
C GLU A 112 -18.14 -16.64 14.68
N ARG A 113 -17.06 -16.43 13.94
CA ARG A 113 -15.78 -17.14 14.11
C ARG A 113 -14.62 -16.36 13.54
N VAL A 114 -13.41 -16.82 13.84
CA VAL A 114 -12.20 -16.32 13.17
C VAL A 114 -12.20 -16.79 11.70
N PRO A 115 -12.03 -15.88 10.72
CA PRO A 115 -12.10 -16.20 9.30
C PRO A 115 -10.82 -16.90 8.82
N TRP A 116 -10.63 -18.18 9.16
CA TRP A 116 -9.55 -19.06 8.69
C TRP A 116 -10.05 -20.41 8.17
N ALA A 117 -11.36 -20.56 7.98
CA ALA A 117 -11.94 -21.88 7.72
C ALA A 117 -11.72 -22.37 6.28
N ASN A 118 -11.48 -21.45 5.34
CA ASN A 118 -11.33 -21.75 3.92
C ASN A 118 -10.19 -20.95 3.28
N MET A 119 -9.82 -21.32 2.04
CA MET A 119 -8.72 -20.69 1.30
C MET A 119 -8.94 -19.20 1.03
N TYR A 120 -10.18 -18.76 0.80
CA TYR A 120 -10.49 -17.34 0.64
C TYR A 120 -10.25 -16.55 1.94
N GLU A 121 -10.77 -17.05 3.05
CA GLU A 121 -10.60 -16.50 4.39
C GLU A 121 -9.12 -16.47 4.81
N PHE A 122 -8.35 -17.50 4.47
CA PHE A 122 -6.90 -17.55 4.68
C PHE A 122 -6.15 -16.51 3.83
N ALA A 123 -6.47 -16.39 2.54
CA ALA A 123 -5.87 -15.38 1.67
C ALA A 123 -6.21 -13.97 2.13
N LEU A 124 -7.45 -13.74 2.56
CA LEU A 124 -7.95 -12.46 3.05
C LEU A 124 -7.21 -12.02 4.32
N THR A 125 -7.15 -12.86 5.35
CA THR A 125 -6.42 -12.56 6.58
C THR A 125 -4.90 -12.48 6.39
N GLY A 126 -4.32 -13.36 5.57
CA GLY A 126 -2.90 -13.36 5.24
C GLY A 126 -2.47 -12.09 4.50
N THR A 127 -3.26 -11.62 3.52
CA THR A 127 -2.95 -10.39 2.80
C THR A 127 -3.18 -9.13 3.64
N VAL A 128 -4.16 -9.10 4.57
CA VAL A 128 -4.25 -8.05 5.60
C VAL A 128 -2.95 -7.98 6.41
N LEU A 129 -2.44 -9.13 6.88
CA LEU A 129 -1.22 -9.17 7.68
C LEU A 129 0.00 -8.68 6.90
N ILE A 130 0.16 -9.10 5.64
CA ILE A 130 1.24 -8.62 4.76
C ILE A 130 1.21 -7.10 4.65
N VAL A 131 0.04 -6.50 4.40
CA VAL A 131 -0.07 -5.04 4.26
C VAL A 131 0.14 -4.34 5.61
N ALA A 132 -0.36 -4.89 6.71
CA ALA A 132 -0.15 -4.34 8.05
C ALA A 132 1.35 -4.28 8.39
N VAL A 133 2.09 -5.36 8.14
CA VAL A 133 3.54 -5.41 8.34
C VAL A 133 4.24 -4.41 7.44
N TYR A 134 3.89 -4.35 6.15
CA TYR A 134 4.45 -3.36 5.22
C TYR A 134 4.26 -1.93 5.73
N LEU A 135 3.04 -1.55 6.13
CA LEU A 135 2.74 -0.21 6.66
C LEU A 135 3.46 0.08 7.98
N LEU A 136 3.62 -0.92 8.85
CA LEU A 136 4.36 -0.78 10.11
C LEU A 136 5.85 -0.54 9.86
N VAL A 137 6.45 -1.34 8.98
CA VAL A 137 7.86 -1.20 8.58
C VAL A 137 8.09 0.16 7.93
N LEU A 138 7.14 0.65 7.13
CA LEU A 138 7.20 1.96 6.49
C LEU A 138 7.28 3.13 7.49
N ARG A 139 6.84 2.95 8.74
CA ARG A 139 7.00 3.96 9.79
C ARG A 139 8.43 4.12 10.28
N ARG A 140 9.27 3.10 10.11
CA ARG A 140 10.66 3.07 10.60
C ARG A 140 11.69 3.12 9.46
N TYR A 141 11.36 2.54 8.31
CA TYR A 141 12.25 2.44 7.16
C TYR A 141 11.53 2.93 5.90
N ASP A 142 12.15 3.82 5.13
CA ASP A 142 11.58 4.31 3.87
C ASP A 142 11.76 3.28 2.73
N LEU A 143 10.89 2.25 2.75
CA LEU A 143 10.86 1.17 1.76
C LEU A 143 9.77 1.39 0.69
N ARG A 144 9.39 2.63 0.39
CA ARG A 144 8.31 2.94 -0.58
C ARG A 144 8.57 2.40 -1.98
N PHE A 145 9.84 2.21 -2.35
CA PHE A 145 10.21 1.59 -3.63
C PHE A 145 9.73 0.14 -3.74
N LEU A 146 9.60 -0.57 -2.60
CA LEU A 146 9.10 -1.94 -2.54
C LEU A 146 7.56 -1.99 -2.61
N GLY A 147 6.90 -0.84 -2.42
CA GLY A 147 5.45 -0.71 -2.42
C GLY A 147 4.80 -1.21 -3.71
N ALA A 148 5.40 -0.94 -4.88
CA ALA A 148 4.86 -1.43 -6.15
C ALA A 148 4.79 -2.97 -6.18
N PHE A 149 5.86 -3.65 -5.78
CA PHE A 149 5.92 -5.10 -5.77
C PHE A 149 4.94 -5.71 -4.76
N LEU A 150 4.97 -5.21 -3.51
CA LEU A 150 4.11 -5.74 -2.45
C LEU A 150 2.63 -5.49 -2.72
N ILE A 151 2.25 -4.28 -3.10
CA ILE A 151 0.83 -3.96 -3.38
C ILE A 151 0.35 -4.64 -4.65
N GLY A 152 1.18 -4.74 -5.70
CA GLY A 152 0.85 -5.50 -6.89
C GLY A 152 0.56 -6.98 -6.58
N MET A 153 1.43 -7.60 -5.76
CA MET A 153 1.21 -8.97 -5.29
C MET A 153 -0.08 -9.09 -4.46
N VAL A 154 -0.36 -8.14 -3.56
CA VAL A 154 -1.61 -8.14 -2.76
C VAL A 154 -2.84 -8.02 -3.65
N VAL A 155 -2.83 -7.15 -4.67
CA VAL A 155 -3.95 -7.03 -5.62
C VAL A 155 -4.21 -8.36 -6.33
N LEU A 156 -3.15 -9.03 -6.80
CA LEU A 156 -3.27 -10.31 -7.49
C LEU A 156 -3.77 -11.42 -6.57
N LEU A 157 -3.21 -11.52 -5.35
CA LEU A 157 -3.59 -12.54 -4.38
C LEU A 157 -5.01 -12.32 -3.87
N LEU A 158 -5.35 -11.11 -3.45
CA LEU A 158 -6.67 -10.78 -2.91
C LEU A 158 -7.73 -10.80 -4.00
N GLY A 159 -7.44 -10.24 -5.17
CA GLY A 159 -8.33 -10.28 -6.33
C GLY A 159 -8.55 -11.70 -6.85
N GLY A 160 -7.48 -12.47 -7.01
CA GLY A 160 -7.55 -13.88 -7.41
C GLY A 160 -8.32 -14.73 -6.40
N ALA A 161 -8.07 -14.55 -5.10
CA ALA A 161 -8.83 -15.21 -4.04
C ALA A 161 -10.32 -14.86 -4.11
N THR A 162 -10.65 -13.60 -4.31
CA THR A 162 -12.05 -13.12 -4.36
C THR A 162 -12.78 -13.62 -5.61
N VAL A 163 -12.10 -13.79 -6.74
CA VAL A 163 -12.73 -14.28 -7.98
C VAL A 163 -12.83 -15.80 -8.02
N SER A 164 -11.78 -16.51 -7.61
CA SER A 164 -11.67 -17.97 -7.80
C SER A 164 -12.10 -18.79 -6.60
N PHE A 165 -11.99 -18.24 -5.39
CA PHE A 165 -12.16 -18.99 -4.15
C PHE A 165 -13.22 -18.41 -3.22
N TYR A 166 -13.96 -17.38 -3.64
CA TYR A 166 -15.03 -16.81 -2.82
C TYR A 166 -16.11 -17.86 -2.52
N VAL A 167 -16.42 -17.98 -1.24
CA VAL A 167 -17.49 -18.84 -0.73
C VAL A 167 -18.34 -18.01 0.22
N GLU A 168 -19.65 -18.10 0.12
CA GLU A 168 -20.57 -17.42 1.03
C GLU A 168 -20.39 -17.89 2.48
N VAL A 169 -20.81 -17.09 3.45
CA VAL A 169 -20.76 -17.49 4.86
C VAL A 169 -21.81 -18.58 5.12
N VAL A 170 -21.34 -19.82 5.29
CA VAL A 170 -22.17 -20.99 5.63
C VAL A 170 -21.79 -21.50 7.04
N PRO A 171 -22.76 -22.02 7.83
CA PRO A 171 -22.45 -22.67 9.11
C PRO A 171 -21.48 -23.84 8.92
N LEU A 172 -20.44 -23.95 9.76
CA LEU A 172 -19.52 -25.06 9.65
C LEU A 172 -20.17 -26.37 10.08
N MET A 173 -19.75 -27.44 9.41
CA MET A 173 -19.89 -28.80 9.90
C MET A 173 -19.23 -28.94 11.29
N ASP A 174 -19.88 -29.71 12.16
CA ASP A 174 -19.57 -29.80 13.60
C ASP A 174 -18.10 -30.08 13.98
N PRO A 175 -17.27 -30.81 13.19
CA PRO A 175 -15.87 -31.04 13.56
C PRO A 175 -14.98 -29.78 13.54
N LEU A 176 -15.32 -28.75 12.74
CA LEU A 176 -14.52 -27.54 12.58
C LEU A 176 -14.85 -26.42 13.58
N LYS A 177 -15.84 -26.64 14.46
CA LYS A 177 -16.20 -25.70 15.55
C LYS A 177 -15.26 -25.80 16.77
N SER A 178 -14.20 -26.62 16.67
CA SER A 178 -13.28 -26.86 17.79
C SER A 178 -12.19 -25.79 17.89
N VAL A 179 -11.80 -25.46 19.12
CA VAL A 179 -10.64 -24.58 19.44
C VAL A 179 -9.34 -25.11 18.83
N TRP A 180 -9.30 -26.41 18.52
CA TRP A 180 -8.16 -27.08 17.91
C TRP A 180 -7.80 -26.51 16.53
N LEU A 181 -8.78 -26.04 15.74
CA LEU A 181 -8.51 -25.39 14.44
C LEU A 181 -7.73 -24.08 14.63
N VAL A 182 -8.10 -23.28 15.63
CA VAL A 182 -7.40 -22.03 15.95
C VAL A 182 -5.96 -22.32 16.36
N ILE A 183 -5.76 -23.30 17.26
CA ILE A 183 -4.41 -23.68 17.72
C ILE A 183 -3.55 -24.21 16.57
N HIS A 184 -4.11 -25.08 15.71
CA HIS A 184 -3.39 -25.69 14.60
C HIS A 184 -2.94 -24.65 13.57
N VAL A 185 -3.82 -23.72 13.19
CA VAL A 185 -3.51 -22.65 12.21
C VAL A 185 -2.48 -21.66 12.75
N PHE A 186 -2.42 -21.46 14.07
CA PHE A 186 -1.38 -20.62 14.68
C PHE A 186 -0.01 -21.31 14.80
N VAL A 187 0.02 -22.64 14.90
CA VAL A 187 1.25 -23.43 15.09
C VAL A 187 1.88 -23.86 13.76
N ALA A 188 1.04 -24.15 12.75
CA ALA A 188 1.48 -24.58 11.42
C ALA A 188 2.22 -23.46 10.67
#